data_AF-A0A3D0ZB73-F1
#
_entry.id   AF-A0A3D0ZB73-F1
#
_cell.length_a   1.000
_cell.length_b   1.000
_cell.length_c   1.000
_cell.angle_alpha   90.00
_cell.angle_beta   90.00
_cell.angle_gamma   90.00
#
_symmetry.space_group_name_H-M   'P 1'
#
loop_
_entity.id
_entity.type
_entity.pdbx_description
1 polymer ?
#
loop_
_entity_poly.entity_id
_entity_poly.type
_entity_poly.pdbx_seq_one_letter_code
_entity_poly.pdbx_strand_id
1 'polypeptide(L)'
;MSTPIKRIEKDFLLKVLYDEKIPIMYLRDRSEYILLMEKPAKTEVVFRSNVPIPRLKARSKMDLMFDYRGQVIIFSVEVSIIKDDIITCATPEFLYKNLDRSFSRVGTPAELAVQFSFLGDRYNLSYPKVAEYEPGEQDMSFRELNPANLSELIDQMAGWIKNYANGYKLVIFKDVKPATVEERVLAETGKTLYLPSTVESLPLADPYPRKRIITEEMFKRYLESTGVDLAFVDSVITRFVKTKFDSGIFSDAWIPVLFQEYVLGYIHIWINKEDKRPFDFGVIDTLYQFAKVLAYSLKINGYFESGKMKNDPFDGKVIDISASGILFGYPHSPLATSLLPDSELSVKIITPRRSVNAKAKIVRRYKDSSLGYFGCKFLDMVPEDLRFLFEYLYGKPFSDPDAAFLTGQV
;
A
#
# COMPACT_ATOMS: atom_id res chain seq x y z
N MET A 1 10.48 1.40 -11.49
CA MET A 1 9.50 0.67 -12.32
C MET A 1 10.25 0.08 -13.50
N SER A 2 9.93 -1.14 -13.95
CA SER A 2 10.55 -1.69 -15.16
C SER A 2 10.26 -0.80 -16.37
N THR A 3 11.31 -0.33 -17.05
CA THR A 3 11.17 0.59 -18.19
C THR A 3 11.04 -0.22 -19.48
N PRO A 4 9.95 -0.06 -20.26
CA PRO A 4 9.85 -0.70 -21.56
C PRO A 4 10.92 -0.12 -22.50
N ILE A 5 11.63 -1.00 -23.18
CA ILE A 5 12.66 -0.64 -24.16
C ILE A 5 11.97 -0.22 -25.46
N LYS A 6 12.41 0.91 -26.03
CA LYS A 6 11.88 1.43 -27.29
C LYS A 6 12.24 0.52 -28.47
N ARG A 7 11.44 0.54 -29.53
CA ARG A 7 11.60 -0.34 -30.71
C ARG A 7 13.02 -0.39 -31.29
N ILE A 8 13.66 0.77 -31.49
CA ILE A 8 15.02 0.85 -32.05
C ILE A 8 16.04 0.18 -31.12
N GLU A 9 15.93 0.44 -29.82
CA GLU A 9 16.80 -0.16 -28.80
C GLU A 9 16.54 -1.67 -28.66
N LYS A 10 15.29 -2.12 -28.84
CA LYS A 10 14.95 -3.55 -28.91
C LYS A 10 15.68 -4.24 -30.06
N ASP A 11 15.57 -3.71 -31.28
CA ASP A 11 16.19 -4.31 -32.46
C ASP A 11 17.71 -4.34 -32.32
N PHE A 12 18.30 -3.30 -31.72
CA PHE A 12 19.72 -3.26 -31.36
C PHE A 12 20.08 -4.38 -30.37
N LEU A 13 19.34 -4.52 -29.26
CA LEU A 13 19.63 -5.54 -28.24
C LEU A 13 19.49 -6.97 -28.76
N LEU A 14 18.47 -7.24 -29.57
CA LEU A 14 18.32 -8.56 -30.21
C LEU A 14 19.46 -8.85 -31.18
N LYS A 15 19.95 -7.83 -31.91
CA LYS A 15 21.13 -7.98 -32.75
C LYS A 15 22.39 -8.25 -31.92
N VAL A 16 22.57 -7.53 -30.82
CA VAL A 16 23.68 -7.73 -29.87
C VAL A 16 23.69 -9.14 -29.29
N LEU A 17 22.53 -9.68 -28.88
CA LEU A 17 22.42 -11.07 -28.39
C LEU A 17 22.98 -12.08 -29.41
N TYR A 18 22.76 -11.84 -30.70
CA TYR A 18 23.27 -12.68 -31.79
C TYR A 18 24.75 -12.43 -32.09
N ASP A 19 25.16 -11.16 -32.22
CA ASP A 19 26.52 -10.76 -32.61
C ASP A 19 27.54 -11.08 -31.52
N GLU A 20 27.21 -10.81 -30.25
CA GLU A 20 28.10 -11.00 -29.10
C GLU A 20 27.92 -12.37 -28.41
N LYS A 21 26.96 -13.20 -28.87
CA LYS A 21 26.62 -14.50 -28.27
C LYS A 21 26.38 -14.41 -26.76
N ILE A 22 25.64 -13.38 -26.34
CA ILE A 22 25.32 -13.18 -24.93
C ILE A 22 24.44 -14.35 -24.44
N PRO A 23 24.80 -15.00 -23.31
CA PRO A 23 23.98 -16.03 -22.68
C PRO A 23 22.62 -15.48 -22.26
N ILE A 24 21.56 -16.15 -22.70
CA ILE A 24 20.19 -15.85 -22.31
C ILE A 24 19.72 -16.93 -21.36
N MET A 25 19.40 -16.56 -20.13
CA MET A 25 18.93 -17.48 -19.11
C MET A 25 17.43 -17.72 -19.26
N TYR A 26 17.05 -18.99 -19.21
CA TYR A 26 15.66 -19.43 -19.11
C TYR A 26 15.52 -20.34 -17.88
N LEU A 27 14.63 -19.98 -16.96
CA LEU A 27 14.38 -20.76 -15.77
C LEU A 27 13.05 -21.50 -15.91
N ARG A 28 13.09 -22.83 -15.82
CA ARG A 28 11.91 -23.67 -15.93
C ARG A 28 12.03 -24.90 -15.05
N ASP A 29 10.95 -25.23 -14.33
CA ASP A 29 10.88 -26.45 -13.51
C ASP A 29 12.08 -26.59 -12.55
N ARG A 30 12.53 -25.46 -11.97
CA ARG A 30 13.72 -25.34 -11.09
C ARG A 30 15.05 -25.68 -11.76
N SER A 31 15.13 -25.63 -13.09
CA SER A 31 16.36 -25.83 -13.84
C SER A 31 16.67 -24.57 -14.66
N GLU A 32 17.92 -24.13 -14.57
CA GLU A 32 18.44 -23.01 -15.33
C GLU A 32 18.99 -23.53 -16.66
N TYR A 33 18.47 -23.00 -17.77
CA TYR A 33 18.89 -23.30 -19.13
C TYR A 33 19.57 -22.07 -19.71
N ILE A 34 20.65 -22.30 -20.45
CA ILE A 34 21.36 -21.25 -21.17
C ILE A 34 20.99 -21.37 -22.65
N LEU A 35 20.49 -20.27 -23.20
CA LEU A 35 20.11 -20.13 -24.59
C LEU A 35 21.08 -19.17 -25.28
N LEU A 36 21.46 -19.49 -26.52
CA LEU A 36 22.23 -18.62 -27.39
C LEU A 36 21.43 -18.33 -28.65
N MET A 37 21.48 -17.08 -29.12
CA MET A 37 20.78 -16.70 -30.35
C MET A 37 21.58 -17.18 -31.58
N GLU A 38 20.95 -18.01 -32.40
CA GLU A 38 21.57 -18.65 -33.57
C GLU A 38 21.47 -17.81 -34.84
N LYS A 39 20.46 -16.93 -34.93
CA LYS A 39 20.21 -16.09 -36.10
C LYS A 39 19.76 -14.68 -35.69
N PRO A 40 20.06 -13.64 -36.47
CA PRO A 40 19.52 -12.30 -36.23
C PRO A 40 18.00 -12.32 -36.24
N ALA A 41 17.38 -11.71 -35.23
CA ALA A 41 15.93 -11.62 -35.13
C ALA A 41 15.37 -10.76 -36.29
N LYS A 42 14.54 -11.35 -37.15
CA LYS A 42 13.77 -10.64 -38.19
C LYS A 42 12.28 -10.81 -37.95
N THR A 43 11.76 -11.99 -38.26
CA THR A 43 10.36 -12.38 -38.05
C THR A 43 10.19 -13.37 -36.91
N GLU A 44 11.26 -14.11 -36.62
CA GLU A 44 11.36 -15.10 -35.56
C GLU A 44 12.72 -14.97 -34.88
N VAL A 45 12.81 -15.56 -33.70
CA VAL A 45 14.06 -15.68 -32.94
C VAL A 45 14.36 -17.16 -32.79
N VAL A 46 15.59 -17.54 -33.11
CA VAL A 46 16.04 -18.93 -33.03
C VAL A 46 17.10 -19.02 -31.94
N PHE A 47 16.83 -19.85 -30.94
CA PHE A 47 17.72 -20.13 -29.84
C PHE A 47 18.28 -21.55 -29.95
N ARG A 48 19.53 -21.73 -29.55
CA ARG A 48 20.10 -23.03 -29.20
C ARG A 48 20.22 -23.12 -27.69
N SER A 49 19.68 -24.17 -27.09
CA SER A 49 19.86 -24.45 -25.67
C SER A 49 21.13 -25.26 -25.41
N ASN A 50 21.79 -25.02 -24.29
CA ASN A 50 22.93 -25.82 -23.84
C ASN A 50 22.57 -27.28 -23.57
N VAL A 51 21.32 -27.57 -23.20
CA VAL A 51 20.79 -28.91 -22.96
C VAL A 51 19.34 -29.01 -23.43
N PRO A 52 18.83 -30.20 -23.81
CA PRO A 52 17.42 -30.37 -24.12
C PRO A 52 16.52 -29.93 -22.96
N ILE A 53 15.49 -29.14 -23.25
CA ILE A 53 14.58 -28.60 -22.25
C ILE A 53 13.37 -29.54 -22.09
N PRO A 54 13.27 -30.30 -20.98
CA PRO A 54 12.20 -31.27 -20.81
C PRO A 54 10.82 -30.60 -20.82
N ARG A 55 9.85 -31.25 -21.47
CA ARG A 55 8.43 -30.85 -21.48
C ARG A 55 8.13 -29.45 -22.04
N LEU A 56 9.09 -28.79 -22.70
CA LEU A 56 8.81 -27.60 -23.50
C LEU A 56 7.90 -28.00 -24.68
N LYS A 57 6.84 -27.23 -24.92
CA LYS A 57 5.86 -27.50 -25.99
C LYS A 57 5.69 -26.27 -26.87
N ALA A 58 5.34 -26.47 -28.13
CA ALA A 58 4.87 -25.38 -28.98
C ALA A 58 3.70 -24.64 -28.30
N ARG A 59 3.60 -23.33 -28.56
CA ARG A 59 2.71 -22.35 -27.93
C ARG A 59 2.95 -22.08 -26.44
N SER A 60 4.00 -22.66 -25.84
CA SER A 60 4.39 -22.28 -24.49
C SER A 60 5.02 -20.88 -24.50
N LYS A 61 4.75 -20.09 -23.46
CA LYS A 61 5.51 -18.86 -23.21
C LYS A 61 6.81 -19.18 -22.47
N MET A 62 7.89 -18.53 -22.87
CA MET A 62 9.18 -18.54 -22.20
C MET A 62 9.51 -17.13 -21.73
N ASP A 63 9.74 -16.97 -20.44
CA ASP A 63 10.27 -15.74 -19.85
C ASP A 63 11.79 -15.84 -19.80
N LEU A 64 12.45 -14.98 -20.57
CA LEU A 64 13.89 -14.99 -20.81
C LEU A 64 14.53 -13.77 -20.15
N MET A 65 15.79 -13.94 -19.73
CA MET A 65 16.59 -12.84 -19.18
C MET A 65 18.03 -12.89 -19.65
N PHE A 66 18.69 -11.74 -19.77
CA PHE A 66 20.13 -11.65 -20.01
C PHE A 66 20.68 -10.39 -19.35
N ASP A 67 21.97 -10.39 -19.03
CA ASP A 67 22.68 -9.18 -18.62
C ASP A 67 23.32 -8.51 -19.83
N TYR A 68 23.16 -7.20 -19.94
CA TYR A 68 23.94 -6.40 -20.87
C TYR A 68 24.46 -5.15 -20.17
N ARG A 69 25.78 -5.09 -19.98
CA ARG A 69 26.49 -3.97 -19.35
C ARG A 69 25.97 -3.66 -17.94
N GLY A 70 25.70 -4.70 -17.14
CA GLY A 70 25.20 -4.57 -15.77
C GLY A 70 23.72 -4.22 -15.68
N GLN A 71 22.99 -4.28 -16.80
CA GLN A 71 21.54 -4.16 -16.82
C GLN A 71 20.91 -5.50 -17.15
N VAL A 72 20.09 -6.00 -16.23
CA VAL A 72 19.26 -7.18 -16.48
C VAL A 72 18.08 -6.79 -17.38
N ILE A 73 17.99 -7.44 -18.52
CA ILE A 73 16.94 -7.26 -19.52
C ILE A 73 16.08 -8.52 -19.54
N ILE A 74 14.77 -8.33 -19.53
CA ILE A 74 13.79 -9.43 -19.59
C ILE A 74 12.84 -9.28 -20.76
N PHE A 75 12.38 -10.42 -21.27
CA PHE A 75 11.38 -10.47 -22.32
C PHE A 75 10.69 -11.83 -22.37
N SER A 76 9.47 -11.84 -22.88
CA SER A 76 8.69 -13.07 -23.05
C SER A 76 8.57 -13.39 -24.54
N VAL A 77 8.73 -14.66 -24.88
CA VAL A 77 8.53 -15.17 -26.25
C VAL A 77 7.56 -16.34 -26.25
N GLU A 78 6.84 -16.54 -27.34
CA GLU A 78 6.02 -17.72 -27.56
C GLU A 78 6.76 -18.71 -28.45
N VAL A 79 6.88 -19.96 -27.99
CA VAL A 79 7.55 -21.04 -28.72
C VAL A 79 6.70 -21.44 -29.92
N SER A 80 7.25 -21.37 -31.12
CA SER A 80 6.58 -21.84 -32.34
C SER A 80 6.98 -23.28 -32.68
N ILE A 81 8.28 -23.58 -32.66
CA ILE A 81 8.84 -24.87 -33.09
C ILE A 81 9.95 -25.30 -32.12
N ILE A 82 10.02 -26.60 -31.84
CA ILE A 82 11.10 -27.21 -31.05
C ILE A 82 11.67 -28.37 -31.87
N LYS A 83 12.97 -28.35 -32.13
CA LYS A 83 13.72 -29.43 -32.79
C LYS A 83 15.02 -29.63 -32.03
N ASP A 84 15.11 -30.73 -31.28
CA ASP A 84 16.28 -31.07 -30.46
C ASP A 84 16.67 -29.95 -29.48
N ASP A 85 17.86 -29.36 -29.65
CA ASP A 85 18.39 -28.22 -28.88
C ASP A 85 17.99 -26.85 -29.48
N ILE A 86 17.33 -26.84 -30.63
CA ILE A 86 16.91 -25.62 -31.34
C ILE A 86 15.46 -25.29 -31.04
N ILE A 87 15.24 -24.06 -30.57
CA ILE A 87 13.93 -23.52 -30.19
C ILE A 87 13.67 -22.29 -31.06
N THR A 88 12.64 -22.35 -31.90
CA THR A 88 12.16 -21.20 -32.65
C THR A 88 11.00 -20.56 -31.90
N CYS A 89 11.06 -19.25 -31.76
CA CYS A 89 10.06 -18.45 -31.08
C CYS A 89 9.61 -17.26 -31.93
N ALA A 90 8.41 -16.75 -31.65
CA ALA A 90 7.99 -15.45 -32.16
C ALA A 90 8.90 -14.33 -31.60
N THR A 91 9.13 -13.27 -32.40
CA THR A 91 9.86 -12.08 -31.93
C THR A 91 9.15 -11.47 -30.72
N PRO A 92 9.89 -11.13 -29.64
CA PRO A 92 9.27 -10.54 -28.47
C PRO A 92 8.62 -9.20 -28.80
N GLU A 93 7.42 -9.02 -28.29
CA GLU A 93 6.67 -7.77 -28.45
C GLU A 93 7.38 -6.63 -27.70
N PHE A 94 7.77 -6.91 -26.44
CA PHE A 94 8.41 -5.96 -25.53
C PHE A 94 9.67 -6.57 -24.87
N LEU A 95 10.66 -5.71 -24.65
CA LEU A 95 11.78 -5.94 -23.74
C LEU A 95 11.67 -4.93 -22.60
N TYR A 96 12.08 -5.29 -21.40
CA TYR A 96 12.10 -4.40 -20.24
C TYR A 96 13.48 -4.39 -19.58
N LYS A 97 13.92 -3.20 -19.14
CA LYS A 97 15.15 -2.98 -18.36
C LYS A 97 14.84 -2.32 -17.02
N ASN A 98 15.87 -2.17 -16.17
CA ASN A 98 15.78 -1.51 -14.86
C ASN A 98 14.70 -2.17 -13.99
N LEU A 99 14.89 -3.46 -13.77
CA LEU A 99 14.04 -4.22 -12.87
C LEU A 99 14.22 -3.68 -11.44
N ASP A 100 13.19 -3.03 -10.89
CA ASP A 100 13.07 -2.69 -9.45
C ASP A 100 13.04 -3.94 -8.53
N ARG A 101 13.32 -5.13 -9.05
CA ARG A 101 13.14 -6.40 -8.35
C ARG A 101 14.47 -7.10 -8.15
N SER A 102 14.71 -7.53 -6.91
CA SER A 102 15.93 -8.26 -6.51
C SER A 102 15.99 -9.69 -7.05
N PHE A 103 14.85 -10.30 -7.42
CA PHE A 103 14.81 -11.68 -7.92
C PHE A 103 13.80 -11.89 -9.06
N SER A 104 14.12 -12.85 -9.92
CA SER A 104 13.23 -13.30 -10.99
C SER A 104 12.04 -14.08 -10.43
N ARG A 105 10.87 -13.89 -11.06
CA ARG A 105 9.66 -14.60 -10.71
C ARG A 105 9.62 -15.94 -11.44
N VAL A 106 9.11 -16.94 -10.77
CA VAL A 106 8.83 -18.26 -11.34
C VAL A 106 7.34 -18.54 -11.24
N GLY A 107 6.83 -19.35 -12.19
CA GLY A 107 5.52 -19.95 -12.02
C GLY A 107 5.47 -20.78 -10.74
N THR A 108 4.33 -20.76 -10.06
CA THR A 108 4.14 -21.51 -8.81
C THR A 108 4.38 -23.01 -9.04
N PRO A 109 5.33 -23.66 -8.33
CA PRO A 109 5.46 -25.11 -8.37
C PRO A 109 4.15 -25.81 -7.95
N ALA A 110 3.78 -26.91 -8.59
CA ALA A 110 2.47 -27.55 -8.40
C ALA A 110 2.22 -28.02 -6.95
N GLU A 111 3.28 -28.42 -6.28
CA GLU A 111 3.29 -28.88 -4.88
C GLU A 111 3.41 -27.75 -3.85
N LEU A 112 3.50 -26.49 -4.27
CA LEU A 112 3.59 -25.34 -3.38
C LEU A 112 2.19 -24.81 -3.07
N ALA A 113 1.83 -24.79 -1.80
CA ALA A 113 0.61 -24.15 -1.30
C ALA A 113 0.97 -22.90 -0.49
N VAL A 114 0.13 -21.87 -0.53
CA VAL A 114 0.32 -20.66 0.25
C VAL A 114 -0.95 -20.30 0.97
N GLN A 115 -0.81 -20.12 2.28
CA GLN A 115 -1.87 -19.68 3.16
C GLN A 115 -1.54 -18.28 3.68
N PHE A 116 -2.53 -17.40 3.66
CA PHE A 116 -2.42 -16.02 4.08
C PHE A 116 -3.28 -15.79 5.33
N SER A 117 -2.86 -14.88 6.20
CA SER A 117 -3.70 -14.32 7.25
C SER A 117 -3.34 -12.86 7.45
N PHE A 118 -4.27 -12.04 7.94
CA PHE A 118 -3.96 -10.65 8.25
C PHE A 118 -3.04 -10.57 9.46
N LEU A 119 -2.05 -9.69 9.39
CA LEU A 119 -1.21 -9.36 10.54
C LEU A 119 -1.87 -8.22 11.34
N GLY A 120 -2.12 -8.45 12.62
CA GLY A 120 -2.78 -7.48 13.51
C GLY A 120 -4.31 -7.61 13.56
N ASP A 121 -4.95 -6.88 14.47
CA ASP A 121 -6.40 -6.99 14.68
C ASP A 121 -7.20 -6.34 13.53
N ARG A 122 -8.22 -7.05 13.05
CA ARG A 122 -9.23 -6.50 12.13
C ARG A 122 -10.49 -6.13 12.90
N TYR A 123 -11.16 -5.07 12.44
CA TYR A 123 -12.41 -4.63 13.04
C TYR A 123 -13.47 -4.36 11.98
N ASN A 124 -14.71 -4.71 12.29
CA ASN A 124 -15.91 -4.26 11.60
C ASN A 124 -16.69 -3.38 12.57
N LEU A 125 -16.51 -2.07 12.48
CA LEU A 125 -17.14 -1.11 13.36
C LEU A 125 -18.20 -0.29 12.63
N SER A 126 -19.22 0.14 13.36
CA SER A 126 -20.32 0.96 12.85
C SER A 126 -19.98 2.46 12.76
N TYR A 127 -18.70 2.79 12.55
CA TYR A 127 -18.21 4.17 12.41
C TYR A 127 -18.02 4.55 10.92
N PRO A 128 -18.09 5.84 10.56
CA PRO A 128 -17.68 6.31 9.24
C PRO A 128 -16.26 5.89 8.88
N LYS A 129 -16.01 5.58 7.60
CA LYS A 129 -14.69 5.23 7.07
C LYS A 129 -14.17 6.32 6.16
N VAL A 130 -12.89 6.63 6.28
CA VAL A 130 -12.20 7.52 5.35
C VAL A 130 -11.89 6.78 4.05
N ALA A 131 -11.91 7.49 2.92
CA ALA A 131 -11.57 6.90 1.62
C ALA A 131 -10.08 6.57 1.51
N GLU A 132 -9.23 7.38 2.11
CA GLU A 132 -7.78 7.23 2.12
C GLU A 132 -7.28 7.28 3.57
N TYR A 133 -6.90 6.13 4.11
CA TYR A 133 -6.25 6.04 5.42
C TYR A 133 -4.75 5.93 5.23
N GLU A 134 -4.02 6.93 5.72
CA GLU A 134 -2.57 6.83 5.84
C GLU A 134 -2.22 6.40 7.28
N PRO A 135 -1.65 5.20 7.49
CA PRO A 135 -1.19 4.79 8.81
C PRO A 135 -0.11 5.78 9.29
N GLY A 136 -0.45 6.53 10.33
CA GLY A 136 0.48 7.44 10.99
C GLY A 136 1.55 6.66 11.73
N GLU A 137 2.79 7.17 11.75
CA GLU A 137 3.79 6.70 12.70
C GLU A 137 3.29 6.97 14.13
N GLN A 138 3.39 5.94 14.97
CA GLN A 138 3.13 6.05 16.41
C GLN A 138 4.36 6.63 17.09
N ASP A 139 4.69 7.89 16.79
CA ASP A 139 5.56 8.66 17.69
C ASP A 139 4.72 9.08 18.90
N MET A 140 4.58 8.16 19.86
CA MET A 140 3.99 8.45 21.16
C MET A 140 4.97 9.28 22.00
N SER A 141 5.20 10.51 21.56
CA SER A 141 5.93 11.54 22.30
C SER A 141 4.99 12.20 23.34
N PHE A 142 4.41 11.40 24.23
CA PHE A 142 3.75 11.88 25.43
C PHE A 142 4.06 10.89 26.55
N ARG A 143 5.24 11.02 27.15
CA ARG A 143 5.69 10.17 28.27
C ARG A 143 4.82 10.31 29.54
N GLU A 144 3.90 11.28 29.55
CA GLU A 144 3.10 11.68 30.72
C GLU A 144 1.62 11.27 30.63
N LEU A 145 1.12 10.86 29.46
CA LEU A 145 -0.27 10.41 29.32
C LEU A 145 -0.37 8.94 29.72
N ASN A 146 -1.33 8.62 30.59
CA ASN A 146 -1.62 7.23 30.98
C ASN A 146 -2.76 6.65 30.14
N PRO A 147 -2.49 5.93 29.04
CA PRO A 147 -3.54 5.42 28.16
C PRO A 147 -4.42 4.35 28.83
N ALA A 148 -3.97 3.74 29.93
CA ALA A 148 -4.74 2.74 30.65
C ALA A 148 -5.95 3.35 31.38
N ASN A 149 -5.91 4.64 31.72
CA ASN A 149 -6.98 5.32 32.44
C ASN A 149 -7.69 6.36 31.55
N LEU A 150 -8.79 5.95 30.92
CA LEU A 150 -9.54 6.79 29.99
C LEU A 150 -10.09 8.06 30.65
N SER A 151 -10.55 7.98 31.91
CA SER A 151 -11.09 9.14 32.62
C SER A 151 -10.02 10.20 32.84
N GLU A 152 -8.86 9.77 33.35
CA GLU A 152 -7.72 10.65 33.61
C GLU A 152 -7.21 11.29 32.32
N LEU A 153 -7.17 10.55 31.21
CA LEU A 153 -6.80 11.08 29.90
C LEU A 153 -7.75 12.21 29.44
N ILE A 154 -9.06 12.02 29.62
CA ILE A 154 -10.07 13.03 29.27
C ILE A 154 -9.93 14.26 30.19
N ASP A 155 -9.68 14.06 31.48
CA ASP A 155 -9.50 15.14 32.45
C ASP A 155 -8.24 15.96 32.17
N GLN A 156 -7.13 15.29 31.83
CA GLN A 156 -5.88 15.94 31.43
C GLN A 156 -6.06 16.78 30.16
N MET A 157 -6.73 16.22 29.13
CA MET A 157 -7.06 16.95 27.91
C MET A 157 -7.95 18.17 28.22
N ALA A 158 -9.01 18.00 29.01
CA ALA A 158 -9.91 19.08 29.39
C ALA A 158 -9.18 20.18 30.17
N GLY A 159 -8.29 19.81 31.09
CA GLY A 159 -7.44 20.73 31.84
C GLY A 159 -6.51 21.55 30.92
N TRP A 160 -5.88 20.89 29.96
CA TRP A 160 -5.03 21.54 28.97
C TRP A 160 -5.83 22.50 28.07
N ILE A 161 -6.97 22.06 27.53
CA ILE A 161 -7.79 22.86 26.61
C ILE A 161 -8.28 24.17 27.25
N LYS A 162 -8.62 24.17 28.55
CA LYS A 162 -9.09 25.37 29.28
C LYS A 162 -8.12 26.55 29.19
N ASN A 163 -6.81 26.28 29.04
CA ASN A 163 -5.81 27.32 28.88
C ASN A 163 -5.87 28.00 27.51
N TYR A 164 -6.31 27.28 26.47
CA TYR A 164 -6.25 27.74 25.07
C TYR A 164 -7.62 28.12 24.49
N ALA A 165 -8.70 27.47 24.90
CA ALA A 165 -10.05 27.65 24.33
C ALA A 165 -11.06 28.21 25.35
N ASN A 166 -12.17 28.78 24.88
CA ASN A 166 -13.29 29.16 25.76
C ASN A 166 -14.26 28.00 25.98
N GLY A 167 -14.34 27.07 25.04
CA GLY A 167 -15.17 25.88 25.14
C GLY A 167 -14.58 24.72 24.38
N TYR A 168 -15.06 23.52 24.72
CA TYR A 168 -14.72 22.29 24.01
C TYR A 168 -15.86 21.28 24.08
N LYS A 169 -15.84 20.33 23.15
CA LYS A 169 -16.73 19.17 23.10
C LYS A 169 -15.97 17.95 22.59
N LEU A 170 -16.08 16.84 23.31
CA LEU A 170 -15.64 15.53 22.81
C LEU A 170 -16.89 14.75 22.38
N VAL A 171 -16.93 14.32 21.12
CA VAL A 171 -18.04 13.52 20.57
C VAL A 171 -17.50 12.22 20.02
N ILE A 172 -18.21 11.13 20.32
CA ILE A 172 -17.96 9.80 19.73
C ILE A 172 -19.22 9.41 18.95
N PHE A 173 -19.07 9.04 17.68
CA PHE A 173 -20.16 8.64 16.75
C PHE A 173 -20.68 7.22 17.04
N LYS A 174 -20.80 6.84 18.31
CA LYS A 174 -21.35 5.53 18.67
C LYS A 174 -22.85 5.55 18.38
N ASP A 175 -23.28 4.75 17.40
CA ASP A 175 -24.67 4.61 16.96
C ASP A 175 -25.32 5.90 16.40
N VAL A 176 -24.51 6.94 16.14
CA VAL A 176 -24.96 8.24 15.63
C VAL A 176 -24.18 8.58 14.36
N LYS A 177 -24.91 8.96 13.30
CA LYS A 177 -24.29 9.39 12.05
C LYS A 177 -23.89 10.87 12.09
N PRO A 178 -22.81 11.27 11.39
CA PRO A 178 -22.47 12.66 11.16
C PRO A 178 -23.67 13.46 10.61
N ALA A 179 -24.02 14.56 11.26
CA ALA A 179 -25.20 15.36 10.93
C ALA A 179 -24.82 16.75 10.41
N THR A 180 -23.88 17.44 11.05
CA THR A 180 -23.48 18.79 10.63
C THR A 180 -22.57 18.75 9.39
N VAL A 181 -22.30 19.91 8.79
CA VAL A 181 -21.38 20.00 7.64
C VAL A 181 -19.96 19.65 8.10
N GLU A 182 -19.56 20.15 9.27
CA GLU A 182 -18.28 19.89 9.92
C GLU A 182 -18.09 18.40 10.21
N GLU A 183 -19.10 17.76 10.80
CA GLU A 183 -19.05 16.33 11.11
C GLU A 183 -18.93 15.50 9.84
N ARG A 184 -19.68 15.85 8.78
CA ARG A 184 -19.66 15.10 7.51
C ARG A 184 -18.35 15.24 6.76
N VAL A 185 -17.83 16.46 6.61
CA VAL A 185 -16.54 16.66 5.93
C VAL A 185 -15.38 16.03 6.71
N LEU A 186 -15.42 16.08 8.05
CA LEU A 186 -14.43 15.43 8.90
C LEU A 186 -14.53 13.90 8.78
N ALA A 187 -15.74 13.35 8.74
CA ALA A 187 -15.97 11.91 8.57
C ALA A 187 -15.53 11.37 7.21
N GLU A 188 -15.69 12.16 6.14
CA GLU A 188 -15.29 11.78 4.78
C GLU A 188 -13.77 11.88 4.60
N THR A 189 -13.15 12.95 5.12
CA THR A 189 -11.74 13.26 4.85
C THR A 189 -10.78 12.68 5.88
N GLY A 190 -11.23 12.46 7.12
CA GLY A 190 -10.37 12.11 8.25
C GLY A 190 -9.39 13.22 8.66
N LYS A 191 -9.60 14.47 8.21
CA LYS A 191 -8.70 15.60 8.43
C LYS A 191 -9.30 16.60 9.40
N THR A 192 -8.44 17.37 10.05
CA THR A 192 -8.81 18.45 10.97
C THR A 192 -9.43 19.61 10.21
N LEU A 193 -10.65 19.99 10.58
CA LEU A 193 -11.20 21.28 10.16
C LEU A 193 -10.63 22.35 11.08
N TYR A 194 -9.85 23.28 10.52
CA TYR A 194 -9.17 24.30 11.28
C TYR A 194 -9.47 25.67 10.67
N LEU A 195 -10.04 26.56 11.47
CA LEU A 195 -10.33 27.94 11.11
C LEU A 195 -9.55 28.84 12.08
N PRO A 196 -8.38 29.37 11.67
CA PRO A 196 -7.54 30.21 12.52
C PRO A 196 -8.33 31.40 13.07
N SER A 197 -9.05 32.09 12.19
CA SER A 197 -9.94 33.19 12.54
C SER A 197 -11.15 33.17 11.62
N THR A 198 -12.33 33.51 12.13
CA THR A 198 -13.54 33.76 11.33
C THR A 198 -13.48 35.04 10.50
N VAL A 199 -12.46 35.87 10.71
CA VAL A 199 -12.14 37.02 9.83
C VAL A 199 -11.48 36.54 8.54
N GLU A 200 -10.80 35.39 8.59
CA GLU A 200 -10.14 34.76 7.46
C GLU A 200 -10.99 33.59 6.91
N SER A 201 -10.64 33.09 5.72
CA SER A 201 -11.23 31.88 5.15
C SER A 201 -10.57 30.62 5.73
N LEU A 202 -10.98 29.46 5.23
CA LEU A 202 -10.26 28.20 5.45
C LEU A 202 -8.81 28.29 4.95
N PRO A 203 -7.87 27.52 5.54
CA PRO A 203 -6.49 27.48 5.09
C PRO A 203 -6.36 27.11 3.61
N LEU A 204 -5.57 27.87 2.85
CA LEU A 204 -5.32 27.58 1.43
C LEU A 204 -4.37 26.38 1.23
N ALA A 205 -3.48 26.14 2.19
CA ALA A 205 -2.50 25.08 2.14
C ALA A 205 -2.36 24.40 3.50
N ASP A 206 -1.98 23.14 3.46
CA ASP A 206 -1.66 22.33 4.64
C ASP A 206 -0.14 22.27 4.80
N PRO A 207 0.43 22.77 5.92
CA PRO A 207 1.87 22.84 6.14
C PRO A 207 2.51 21.47 6.44
N TYR A 208 1.71 20.44 6.72
CA TYR A 208 2.25 19.13 7.09
C TYR A 208 2.70 18.33 5.85
N PRO A 209 3.78 17.53 5.98
CA PRO A 209 4.20 16.59 4.94
C PRO A 209 3.13 15.57 4.59
N ARG A 210 2.45 15.04 5.63
CA ARG A 210 1.24 14.21 5.50
C ARG A 210 0.03 15.11 5.74
N LYS A 211 -0.87 15.20 4.76
CA LYS A 211 -1.98 16.15 4.79
C LYS A 211 -2.98 15.79 5.90
N ARG A 212 -3.11 16.67 6.89
CA ARG A 212 -3.95 16.52 8.09
C ARG A 212 -4.98 17.63 8.27
N ILE A 213 -4.87 18.73 7.53
CA ILE A 213 -5.79 19.87 7.60
C ILE A 213 -6.69 19.89 6.37
N ILE A 214 -7.98 20.14 6.57
CA ILE A 214 -8.93 20.42 5.50
C ILE A 214 -8.62 21.81 4.95
N THR A 215 -8.08 21.87 3.73
CA THR A 215 -7.88 23.13 3.03
C THR A 215 -9.17 23.60 2.36
N GLU A 216 -9.21 24.86 1.94
CA GLU A 216 -10.33 25.41 1.19
C GLU A 216 -10.66 24.56 -0.05
N GLU A 217 -9.65 24.18 -0.84
CA GLU A 217 -9.79 23.30 -2.01
C GLU A 217 -10.40 21.93 -1.67
N MET A 218 -9.99 21.32 -0.56
CA MET A 218 -10.58 20.05 -0.12
C MET A 218 -12.06 20.22 0.25
N PHE A 219 -12.40 21.33 0.90
CA PHE A 219 -13.78 21.65 1.25
C PHE A 219 -14.64 21.92 0.01
N LYS A 220 -14.10 22.60 -1.01
CA LYS A 220 -14.76 22.82 -2.32
C LYS A 220 -15.12 21.50 -2.99
N ARG A 221 -14.15 20.58 -3.10
CA ARG A 221 -14.38 19.24 -3.67
C ARG A 221 -15.42 18.43 -2.91
N TYR A 222 -15.46 18.56 -1.59
CA TYR A 222 -16.51 17.96 -0.77
C TYR A 222 -17.89 18.55 -1.09
N LEU A 223 -18.01 19.88 -1.20
CA LEU A 223 -19.28 20.50 -1.57
C LEU A 223 -19.75 20.05 -2.97
N GLU A 224 -18.84 20.01 -3.94
CA GLU A 224 -19.11 19.49 -5.28
C GLU A 224 -19.57 18.03 -5.26
N SER A 225 -18.91 17.17 -4.48
CA SER A 225 -19.28 15.75 -4.36
C SER A 225 -20.66 15.55 -3.73
N THR A 226 -21.11 16.49 -2.89
CA THR A 226 -22.45 16.53 -2.31
C THR A 226 -23.52 17.17 -3.20
N GLY A 227 -23.16 17.59 -4.43
CA GLY A 227 -24.08 18.12 -5.43
C GLY A 227 -24.27 19.64 -5.41
N VAL A 228 -23.38 20.39 -4.74
CA VAL A 228 -23.37 21.86 -4.83
C VAL A 228 -22.85 22.27 -6.20
N ASP A 229 -23.58 23.13 -6.90
CA ASP A 229 -23.17 23.68 -8.19
C ASP A 229 -21.93 24.58 -8.04
N LEU A 230 -20.96 24.39 -8.94
CA LEU A 230 -19.68 25.10 -9.01
C LEU A 230 -19.83 26.62 -8.89
N ALA A 231 -20.89 27.20 -9.46
CA ALA A 231 -21.15 28.63 -9.40
C ALA A 231 -21.44 29.15 -7.98
N PHE A 232 -21.81 28.27 -7.06
CA PHE A 232 -22.22 28.62 -5.69
C PHE A 232 -21.25 28.15 -4.60
N VAL A 233 -20.25 27.33 -4.93
CA VAL A 233 -19.32 26.73 -3.95
C VAL A 233 -18.68 27.79 -3.04
N ASP A 234 -18.11 28.86 -3.61
CA ASP A 234 -17.48 29.94 -2.84
C ASP A 234 -18.47 30.67 -1.92
N SER A 235 -19.72 30.84 -2.37
CA SER A 235 -20.78 31.47 -1.57
C SER A 235 -21.19 30.60 -0.37
N VAL A 236 -21.14 29.27 -0.52
CA VAL A 236 -21.42 28.31 0.56
C VAL A 236 -20.31 28.34 1.61
N ILE A 237 -19.04 28.37 1.20
CA ILE A 237 -17.90 28.51 2.12
C ILE A 237 -17.96 29.84 2.88
N THR A 238 -18.23 30.93 2.17
CA THR A 238 -18.38 32.26 2.79
C THR A 238 -19.51 32.27 3.83
N ARG A 239 -20.66 31.64 3.52
CA ARG A 239 -21.78 31.51 4.45
C ARG A 239 -21.42 30.61 5.63
N PHE A 240 -20.66 29.55 5.41
CA PHE A 240 -20.18 28.65 6.46
C PHE A 240 -19.35 29.41 7.50
N VAL A 241 -18.32 30.14 7.07
CA VAL A 241 -17.48 30.98 7.95
C VAL A 241 -18.31 32.07 8.62
N LYS A 242 -19.18 32.76 7.87
CA LYS A 242 -20.06 33.78 8.42
C LYS A 242 -20.98 33.25 9.52
N THR A 243 -21.52 32.04 9.38
CA THR A 243 -22.39 31.44 10.40
C THR A 243 -21.61 31.22 11.70
N LYS A 244 -20.31 30.89 11.63
CA LYS A 244 -19.44 30.78 12.81
C LYS A 244 -19.22 32.14 13.47
N PHE A 245 -18.89 33.16 12.67
CA PHE A 245 -18.76 34.53 13.14
C PHE A 245 -20.03 35.03 13.83
N ASP A 246 -21.19 34.86 13.19
CA ASP A 246 -22.51 35.27 13.70
C ASP A 246 -22.87 34.52 15.00
N SER A 247 -22.34 33.31 15.21
CA SER A 247 -22.47 32.55 16.46
C SER A 247 -21.51 32.99 17.58
N GLY A 248 -20.71 34.03 17.32
CA GLY A 248 -19.72 34.57 18.25
C GLY A 248 -18.47 33.71 18.37
N ILE A 249 -18.18 32.83 17.41
CA ILE A 249 -16.92 32.09 17.37
C ILE A 249 -15.90 32.93 16.61
N PHE A 250 -14.72 33.12 17.21
CA PHE A 250 -13.58 33.82 16.61
C PHE A 250 -12.57 32.84 16.00
N SER A 251 -12.29 31.72 16.66
CA SER A 251 -11.37 30.67 16.19
C SER A 251 -11.99 29.30 16.46
N ASP A 252 -11.91 28.37 15.51
CA ASP A 252 -12.62 27.08 15.55
C ASP A 252 -11.70 25.94 15.10
N ALA A 253 -11.71 24.80 15.81
CA ALA A 253 -10.99 23.61 15.37
C ALA A 253 -11.72 22.31 15.73
N TRP A 254 -11.81 21.40 14.76
CA TRP A 254 -12.42 20.08 14.89
C TRP A 254 -11.40 19.01 14.51
N ILE A 255 -10.90 18.28 15.50
CA ILE A 255 -9.83 17.30 15.37
C ILE A 255 -10.45 15.89 15.36
N PRO A 256 -10.28 15.11 14.28
CA PRO A 256 -10.83 13.76 14.21
C PRO A 256 -10.12 12.80 15.17
N VAL A 257 -10.90 11.93 15.81
CA VAL A 257 -10.39 10.77 16.56
C VAL A 257 -10.40 9.57 15.62
N LEU A 258 -9.24 9.22 15.07
CA LEU A 258 -9.08 8.14 14.10
C LEU A 258 -8.62 6.84 14.76
N PHE A 259 -9.24 5.74 14.39
CA PHE A 259 -8.77 4.39 14.70
C PHE A 259 -8.77 3.53 13.45
N GLN A 260 -7.57 3.21 12.95
CA GLN A 260 -7.42 2.69 11.58
C GLN A 260 -8.18 3.61 10.60
N GLU A 261 -8.89 3.05 9.63
CA GLU A 261 -9.73 3.78 8.67
C GLU A 261 -11.01 4.40 9.27
N TYR A 262 -11.32 4.19 10.54
CA TYR A 262 -12.56 4.63 11.17
C TYR A 262 -12.43 6.01 11.84
N VAL A 263 -13.38 6.89 11.55
CA VAL A 263 -13.59 8.15 12.28
C VAL A 263 -14.49 7.86 13.47
N LEU A 264 -13.89 7.69 14.64
CA LEU A 264 -14.62 7.38 15.86
C LEU A 264 -15.47 8.56 16.35
N GLY A 265 -15.04 9.77 16.04
CA GLY A 265 -15.58 11.00 16.60
C GLY A 265 -14.63 12.16 16.40
N TYR A 266 -14.76 13.20 17.23
CA TYR A 266 -13.95 14.39 17.14
C TYR A 266 -13.82 15.13 18.48
N ILE A 267 -12.73 15.89 18.60
CA ILE A 267 -12.53 16.93 19.63
C ILE A 267 -12.79 18.28 18.96
N HIS A 268 -13.79 19.01 19.43
CA HIS A 268 -14.10 20.37 18.98
C HIS A 268 -13.68 21.37 20.04
N ILE A 269 -12.94 22.39 19.65
CA ILE A 269 -12.54 23.51 20.50
C ILE A 269 -12.84 24.83 19.80
N TRP A 270 -13.19 25.85 20.57
CA TRP A 270 -13.47 27.17 20.02
C TRP A 270 -13.14 28.31 20.98
N ILE A 271 -12.91 29.48 20.41
CA ILE A 271 -12.72 30.76 21.11
C ILE A 271 -13.89 31.67 20.76
N ASN A 272 -14.54 32.26 21.76
CA ASN A 272 -15.72 33.13 21.60
C ASN A 272 -15.37 34.63 21.48
N LYS A 273 -14.19 35.03 21.94
CA LYS A 273 -13.80 36.45 22.06
C LYS A 273 -12.34 36.62 21.66
N GLU A 274 -11.99 37.79 21.15
CA GLU A 274 -10.61 38.15 20.75
C GLU A 274 -9.64 38.30 21.96
N ASP A 275 -10.06 37.99 23.19
CA ASP A 275 -9.21 38.04 24.38
C ASP A 275 -8.23 36.86 24.47
N LYS A 276 -8.54 35.76 23.77
CA LYS A 276 -7.60 34.65 23.54
C LYS A 276 -6.99 34.75 22.14
N ARG A 277 -5.73 34.34 22.02
CA ARG A 277 -5.05 34.26 20.72
C ARG A 277 -5.73 33.19 19.85
N PRO A 278 -5.83 33.40 18.52
CA PRO A 278 -6.18 32.35 17.57
C PRO A 278 -5.38 31.08 17.83
N PHE A 279 -5.99 29.91 17.60
CA PHE A 279 -5.24 28.67 17.66
C PHE A 279 -4.09 28.70 16.66
N ASP A 280 -2.94 28.15 17.05
CA ASP A 280 -1.81 27.93 16.15
C ASP A 280 -1.65 26.43 15.86
N PHE A 281 -0.71 26.08 14.99
CA PHE A 281 -0.45 24.67 14.68
C PHE A 281 0.05 23.87 15.88
N GLY A 282 0.65 24.51 16.89
CA GLY A 282 1.08 23.83 18.11
C GLY A 282 -0.12 23.32 18.93
N VAL A 283 -1.21 24.08 18.97
CA VAL A 283 -2.49 23.64 19.56
C VAL A 283 -3.05 22.45 18.78
N ILE A 284 -3.05 22.52 17.45
CA ILE A 284 -3.56 21.46 16.59
C ILE A 284 -2.74 20.18 16.73
N ASP A 285 -1.41 20.28 16.74
CA ASP A 285 -0.50 19.15 16.92
C ASP A 285 -0.73 18.45 18.25
N THR A 286 -0.87 19.23 19.33
CA THR A 286 -1.12 18.69 20.66
C THR A 286 -2.44 17.93 20.72
N LEU A 287 -3.53 18.50 20.19
CA LEU A 287 -4.83 17.84 20.17
C LEU A 287 -4.88 16.63 19.24
N TYR A 288 -4.15 16.67 18.13
CA TYR A 288 -4.01 15.52 17.24
C TYR A 288 -3.31 14.36 17.94
N GLN A 289 -2.32 14.63 18.79
CA GLN A 289 -1.70 13.60 19.63
C GLN A 289 -2.65 13.08 20.72
N PHE A 290 -3.40 13.95 21.39
CA PHE A 290 -4.46 13.53 22.31
C PHE A 290 -5.47 12.60 21.63
N ALA A 291 -5.90 12.93 20.41
CA ALA A 291 -6.83 12.10 19.63
C ALA A 291 -6.25 10.71 19.33
N LYS A 292 -4.96 10.61 19.00
CA LYS A 292 -4.27 9.33 18.81
C LYS A 292 -4.20 8.50 20.10
N VAL A 293 -3.79 9.13 21.21
CA VAL A 293 -3.69 8.46 22.51
C VAL A 293 -5.08 8.02 22.99
N LEU A 294 -6.12 8.82 22.74
CA LEU A 294 -7.51 8.47 23.02
C LEU A 294 -7.95 7.24 22.22
N ALA A 295 -7.71 7.21 20.91
CA ALA A 295 -8.03 6.05 20.08
C ALA A 295 -7.30 4.78 20.55
N TYR A 296 -6.03 4.90 20.95
CA TYR A 296 -5.26 3.79 21.52
C TYR A 296 -5.83 3.35 22.89
N SER A 297 -6.16 4.31 23.76
CA SER A 297 -6.78 4.06 25.07
C SER A 297 -8.10 3.31 24.92
N LEU A 298 -8.96 3.72 23.99
CA LEU A 298 -10.20 3.02 23.65
C LEU A 298 -9.94 1.58 23.22
N LYS A 299 -8.89 1.35 22.39
CA LYS A 299 -8.50 -0.01 21.97
C LYS A 299 -8.12 -0.88 23.18
N ILE A 300 -7.18 -0.45 24.01
CA ILE A 300 -6.65 -1.29 25.09
C ILE A 300 -7.66 -1.51 26.22
N ASN A 301 -8.63 -0.60 26.37
CA ASN A 301 -9.76 -0.75 27.29
C ASN A 301 -10.93 -1.57 26.69
N GLY A 302 -10.71 -2.24 25.55
CA GLY A 302 -11.64 -3.21 24.98
C GLY A 302 -12.87 -2.60 24.28
N TYR A 303 -12.87 -1.29 24.00
CA TYR A 303 -14.02 -0.59 23.42
C TYR A 303 -14.42 -1.14 22.02
N PHE A 304 -13.48 -1.75 21.29
CA PHE A 304 -13.69 -2.32 19.95
C PHE A 304 -13.82 -3.85 19.93
N GLU A 305 -13.81 -4.54 21.07
CA GLU A 305 -13.77 -6.01 21.11
C GLU A 305 -14.98 -6.65 20.44
N SER A 306 -16.18 -6.06 20.56
CA SER A 306 -17.39 -6.56 19.90
C SER A 306 -17.34 -6.51 18.37
N GLY A 307 -16.50 -5.62 17.82
CA GLY A 307 -16.30 -5.48 16.38
C GLY A 307 -15.07 -6.23 15.87
N LYS A 308 -14.31 -6.87 16.75
CA LYS A 308 -13.07 -7.57 16.38
C LYS A 308 -13.39 -8.77 15.50
N MET A 309 -12.79 -8.81 14.31
CA MET A 309 -12.94 -9.90 13.36
C MET A 309 -11.87 -10.96 13.62
N LYS A 310 -12.21 -12.23 13.34
CA LYS A 310 -11.22 -13.30 13.32
C LYS A 310 -10.29 -13.14 12.11
N ASN A 311 -9.01 -13.34 12.34
CA ASN A 311 -8.01 -13.45 11.28
C ASN A 311 -7.92 -14.89 10.80
N ASP A 312 -9.02 -15.39 10.26
CA ASP A 312 -9.05 -16.74 9.73
C ASP A 312 -8.09 -16.83 8.52
N PRO A 313 -7.25 -17.88 8.45
CA PRO A 313 -6.40 -18.09 7.30
C PRO A 313 -7.22 -18.26 6.03
N PHE A 314 -6.71 -17.76 4.91
CA PHE A 314 -7.33 -17.90 3.60
C PHE A 314 -6.30 -18.32 2.54
N ASP A 315 -6.78 -19.07 1.56
CA ASP A 315 -5.95 -19.58 0.47
C ASP A 315 -6.09 -18.68 -0.76
N GLY A 316 -4.97 -18.11 -1.20
CA GLY A 316 -4.89 -17.33 -2.43
C GLY A 316 -4.40 -18.20 -3.59
N LYS A 317 -4.95 -17.99 -4.79
CA LYS A 317 -4.43 -18.64 -6.00
C LYS A 317 -3.11 -17.98 -6.39
N VAL A 318 -1.99 -18.60 -6.05
CA VAL A 318 -0.65 -18.09 -6.38
C VAL A 318 -0.42 -18.14 -7.89
N ILE A 319 -0.15 -16.99 -8.49
CA ILE A 319 0.11 -16.82 -9.92
C ILE A 319 1.61 -16.93 -10.20
N ASP A 320 2.40 -16.16 -9.45
CA ASP A 320 3.87 -16.18 -9.52
C ASP A 320 4.48 -15.94 -8.12
N ILE A 321 5.71 -16.41 -7.95
CA ILE A 321 6.48 -16.25 -6.71
C ILE A 321 7.96 -15.97 -7.02
N SER A 322 8.62 -15.22 -6.15
CA SER A 322 10.07 -15.07 -6.09
C SER A 322 10.54 -15.19 -4.64
N ALA A 323 11.85 -15.20 -4.40
CA ALA A 323 12.39 -15.12 -3.04
C ALA A 323 12.04 -13.81 -2.30
N SER A 324 11.56 -12.77 -2.99
CA SER A 324 11.20 -11.47 -2.40
C SER A 324 9.70 -11.16 -2.38
N GLY A 325 8.84 -12.00 -2.96
CA GLY A 325 7.41 -11.71 -2.98
C GLY A 325 6.55 -12.72 -3.72
N ILE A 326 5.25 -12.50 -3.66
CA ILE A 326 4.22 -13.35 -4.25
C ILE A 326 3.18 -12.49 -4.98
N LEU A 327 2.71 -12.96 -6.13
CA LEU A 327 1.46 -12.52 -6.73
C LEU A 327 0.39 -13.60 -6.54
N PHE A 328 -0.73 -13.24 -5.93
CA PHE A 328 -1.88 -14.15 -5.82
C PHE A 328 -3.17 -13.49 -6.30
N GLY A 329 -4.09 -14.32 -6.79
CA GLY A 329 -5.47 -13.97 -7.10
C GLY A 329 -6.42 -14.45 -6.00
N TYR A 330 -7.44 -13.66 -5.70
CA TYR A 330 -8.47 -14.02 -4.72
C TYR A 330 -9.87 -13.58 -5.22
N PRO A 331 -10.93 -14.36 -4.99
CA PRO A 331 -12.28 -14.00 -5.41
C PRO A 331 -12.77 -12.70 -4.80
N HIS A 332 -13.58 -11.95 -5.56
CA HIS A 332 -14.26 -10.77 -5.06
C HIS A 332 -15.10 -11.13 -3.84
N SER A 333 -14.71 -10.59 -2.69
CA SER A 333 -15.30 -10.88 -1.39
C SER A 333 -15.05 -9.70 -0.45
N PRO A 334 -15.78 -9.59 0.68
CA PRO A 334 -15.50 -8.57 1.69
C PRO A 334 -14.04 -8.62 2.18
N LEU A 335 -13.45 -9.82 2.24
CA LEU A 335 -12.03 -10.01 2.57
C LEU A 335 -11.11 -9.36 1.53
N ALA A 336 -11.38 -9.58 0.24
CA ALA A 336 -10.62 -9.01 -0.86
C ALA A 336 -10.65 -7.47 -0.85
N THR A 337 -11.78 -6.87 -0.46
CA THR A 337 -11.91 -5.41 -0.33
C THR A 337 -11.03 -4.86 0.78
N SER A 338 -10.83 -5.62 1.88
CA SER A 338 -9.95 -5.25 2.99
C SER A 338 -8.44 -5.43 2.69
N LEU A 339 -8.07 -6.10 1.61
CA LEU A 339 -6.68 -6.27 1.18
C LEU A 339 -6.22 -5.00 0.44
N LEU A 340 -5.95 -3.94 1.19
CA LEU A 340 -5.49 -2.65 0.68
C LEU A 340 -3.96 -2.62 0.50
N PRO A 341 -3.42 -1.76 -0.38
CA PRO A 341 -2.00 -1.43 -0.34
C PRO A 341 -1.57 -1.08 1.08
N ASP A 342 -0.34 -1.46 1.41
CA ASP A 342 0.26 -1.38 2.74
C ASP A 342 -0.30 -2.32 3.82
N SER A 343 -1.35 -3.10 3.53
CA SER A 343 -1.78 -4.16 4.46
C SER A 343 -0.68 -5.18 4.67
N GLU A 344 -0.43 -5.53 5.93
CA GLU A 344 0.51 -6.57 6.32
C GLU A 344 -0.21 -7.92 6.49
N LEU A 345 0.43 -8.96 5.97
CA LEU A 345 -0.05 -10.33 5.97
C LEU A 345 1.00 -11.23 6.62
N SER A 346 0.55 -12.21 7.38
CA SER A 346 1.34 -13.41 7.66
C SER A 346 1.13 -14.41 6.52
N VAL A 347 2.23 -14.86 5.93
CA VAL A 347 2.26 -15.76 4.79
C VAL A 347 2.95 -17.05 5.22
N LYS A 348 2.25 -18.17 5.05
CA LYS A 348 2.79 -19.50 5.26
C LYS A 348 2.90 -20.21 3.93
N ILE A 349 4.12 -20.42 3.48
CA ILE A 349 4.46 -21.14 2.24
C ILE A 349 4.72 -22.59 2.61
N ILE A 350 3.94 -23.51 2.05
CA ILE A 350 3.99 -24.94 2.37
C ILE A 350 4.56 -25.65 1.15
N THR A 351 5.62 -26.42 1.37
CA THR A 351 6.26 -27.29 0.38
C THR A 351 6.29 -28.73 0.91
N PRO A 352 6.57 -29.74 0.07
CA PRO A 352 6.74 -31.12 0.56
C PRO A 352 7.88 -31.30 1.57
N ARG A 353 8.88 -30.41 1.57
CA ARG A 353 10.06 -30.51 2.43
C ARG A 353 9.88 -29.82 3.78
N ARG A 354 9.25 -28.63 3.77
CA ARG A 354 8.98 -27.82 4.98
C ARG A 354 7.99 -26.70 4.68
N SER A 355 7.53 -26.06 5.75
CA SER A 355 6.88 -24.75 5.68
C SER A 355 7.86 -23.63 5.95
N VAL A 356 7.67 -22.50 5.27
CA VAL A 356 8.34 -21.22 5.49
C VAL A 356 7.30 -20.21 5.95
N ASN A 357 7.62 -19.43 6.98
CA ASN A 357 6.76 -18.33 7.41
C ASN A 357 7.42 -17.00 7.06
N ALA A 358 6.62 -16.06 6.56
CA ALA A 358 7.07 -14.71 6.25
C ALA A 358 6.01 -13.68 6.62
N LYS A 359 6.44 -12.46 6.92
CA LYS A 359 5.57 -11.30 6.85
C LYS A 359 5.63 -10.74 5.45
N ALA A 360 4.49 -10.32 4.92
CA ALA A 360 4.40 -9.70 3.61
C ALA A 360 3.57 -8.43 3.66
N LYS A 361 3.84 -7.51 2.75
CA LYS A 361 3.10 -6.27 2.59
C LYS A 361 2.50 -6.22 1.20
N ILE A 362 1.23 -5.87 1.10
CA ILE A 362 0.59 -5.63 -0.20
C ILE A 362 1.17 -4.34 -0.78
N VAL A 363 1.86 -4.43 -1.92
CA VAL A 363 2.47 -3.27 -2.59
C VAL A 363 1.62 -2.76 -3.75
N ARG A 364 0.70 -3.58 -4.27
CA ARG A 364 -0.22 -3.21 -5.35
C ARG A 364 -1.41 -4.15 -5.42
N ARG A 365 -2.55 -3.66 -5.93
CA ARG A 365 -3.68 -4.49 -6.35
C ARG A 365 -4.21 -4.08 -7.72
N TYR A 366 -4.80 -5.02 -8.44
CA TYR A 366 -5.60 -4.78 -9.64
C TYR A 366 -6.76 -5.79 -9.68
N LYS A 367 -7.78 -5.53 -10.48
CA LYS A 367 -8.97 -6.38 -10.55
C LYS A 367 -9.35 -6.69 -11.99
N ASP A 368 -9.85 -7.89 -12.23
CA ASP A 368 -10.62 -8.23 -13.42
C ASP A 368 -12.09 -8.50 -13.04
N SER A 369 -12.90 -8.99 -13.98
CA SER A 369 -14.33 -9.28 -13.77
C SER A 369 -14.61 -10.34 -12.70
N SER A 370 -13.62 -11.15 -12.32
CA SER A 370 -13.78 -12.34 -11.49
C SER A 370 -12.87 -12.39 -10.26
N LEU A 371 -11.67 -11.81 -10.36
CA LEU A 371 -10.61 -11.91 -9.36
C LEU A 371 -10.00 -10.53 -9.05
N GLY A 372 -9.65 -10.35 -7.78
CA GLY A 372 -8.66 -9.36 -7.36
C GLY A 372 -7.28 -10.00 -7.36
N TYR A 373 -6.27 -9.29 -7.87
CA TYR A 373 -4.87 -9.69 -7.84
C TYR A 373 -4.09 -8.80 -6.92
N PHE A 374 -3.24 -9.41 -6.09
CA PHE A 374 -2.52 -8.75 -5.01
C PHE A 374 -1.03 -9.08 -5.12
N GLY A 375 -0.23 -8.05 -5.38
CA GLY A 375 1.23 -8.17 -5.37
C GLY A 375 1.73 -7.91 -3.97
N CYS A 376 2.42 -8.88 -3.39
CA CYS A 376 2.99 -8.82 -2.06
C CYS A 376 4.51 -8.83 -2.10
N LYS A 377 5.14 -8.03 -1.24
CA LYS A 377 6.59 -8.06 -0.97
C LYS A 377 6.82 -8.66 0.41
N PHE A 378 7.75 -9.59 0.55
CA PHE A 378 8.16 -10.08 1.86
C PHE A 378 8.90 -8.96 2.62
N LEU A 379 8.49 -8.75 3.87
CA LEU A 379 9.10 -7.77 4.79
C LEU A 379 10.15 -8.44 5.68
N ASP A 380 9.82 -9.63 6.15
CA ASP A 380 10.57 -10.33 7.20
C ASP A 380 10.45 -11.83 6.95
N MET A 381 11.59 -12.48 6.83
CA MET A 381 11.74 -13.92 6.64
C MET A 381 13.06 -14.33 7.28
N VAL A 382 13.03 -15.39 8.06
CA VAL A 382 14.24 -15.92 8.72
C VAL A 382 15.27 -16.30 7.64
N PRO A 383 16.57 -16.00 7.82
CA PRO A 383 17.58 -16.23 6.77
C PRO A 383 17.62 -17.67 6.24
N GLU A 384 17.45 -18.66 7.11
CA GLU A 384 17.39 -20.08 6.73
C GLU A 384 16.14 -20.40 5.88
N ASP A 385 15.02 -19.75 6.18
CA ASP A 385 13.78 -19.87 5.40
C ASP A 385 13.94 -19.24 4.01
N LEU A 386 14.61 -18.08 3.93
CA LEU A 386 14.91 -17.40 2.68
C LEU A 386 15.83 -18.23 1.80
N ARG A 387 16.94 -18.75 2.36
CA ARG A 387 17.87 -19.63 1.64
C ARG A 387 17.16 -20.86 1.11
N PHE A 388 16.36 -21.52 1.96
CA PHE A 388 15.56 -22.67 1.54
C PHE A 388 14.58 -22.30 0.42
N LEU A 389 13.81 -21.22 0.56
CA LEU A 389 12.84 -20.81 -0.44
C LEU A 389 13.54 -20.48 -1.76
N PHE A 390 14.68 -19.78 -1.71
CA PHE A 390 15.49 -19.49 -2.87
C PHE A 390 15.93 -20.77 -3.58
N GLU A 391 16.59 -21.68 -2.87
CA GLU A 391 17.02 -22.96 -3.43
C GLU A 391 15.86 -23.77 -4.00
N TYR A 392 14.72 -23.76 -3.31
CA TYR A 392 13.52 -24.45 -3.73
C TYR A 392 12.91 -23.87 -5.00
N LEU A 393 12.96 -22.55 -5.20
CA LEU A 393 12.39 -21.89 -6.38
C LEU A 393 13.34 -21.92 -7.57
N TYR A 394 14.64 -21.72 -7.33
CA TYR A 394 15.65 -21.50 -8.37
C TYR A 394 16.51 -22.74 -8.66
N GLY A 395 16.48 -23.76 -7.81
CA GLY A 395 17.25 -25.00 -8.00
C GLY A 395 18.77 -24.84 -7.81
N LYS A 396 19.21 -23.72 -7.24
CA LYS A 396 20.63 -23.42 -6.98
C LYS A 396 20.83 -22.82 -5.59
N PRO A 397 22.01 -23.01 -4.97
CA PRO A 397 22.32 -22.43 -3.66
C PRO A 397 22.26 -20.90 -3.70
N PHE A 398 21.85 -20.31 -2.58
CA PHE A 398 21.87 -18.85 -2.39
C PHE A 398 23.30 -18.35 -2.21
N SER A 399 23.73 -17.37 -3.00
CA SER A 399 25.12 -16.89 -3.05
C SER A 399 25.29 -15.45 -2.49
N ASP A 400 26.53 -15.04 -2.21
CA ASP A 400 26.84 -13.68 -1.75
C ASP A 400 26.39 -12.57 -2.71
N PRO A 401 26.52 -12.72 -4.06
CA PRO A 401 25.89 -11.82 -5.01
C PRO A 401 24.38 -11.70 -4.80
N ASP A 402 23.66 -12.80 -4.54
CA ASP A 402 22.22 -12.79 -4.30
C ASP A 402 21.86 -12.06 -2.98
N ALA A 403 22.75 -12.09 -1.98
CA ALA A 403 22.62 -11.34 -0.73
C ALA A 403 22.84 -9.83 -0.89
N ALA A 404 23.80 -9.40 -1.72
CA ALA A 404 24.08 -7.98 -1.96
C ALA A 404 22.86 -7.22 -2.54
N PHE A 405 22.06 -7.89 -3.37
CA PHE A 405 20.80 -7.36 -3.91
C PHE A 405 19.68 -7.15 -2.87
N LEU A 406 19.76 -7.79 -1.70
CA LEU A 406 18.79 -7.63 -0.61
C LEU A 406 19.13 -6.43 0.29
N THR A 407 20.42 -6.13 0.46
CA THR A 407 20.90 -5.05 1.33
C THR A 407 21.02 -3.71 0.61
N GLY A 408 20.77 -3.67 -0.70
CA GLY A 408 20.88 -2.45 -1.51
C GLY A 408 22.34 -2.00 -1.71
N GLN A 409 23.30 -2.89 -1.50
CA GLN A 409 24.71 -2.66 -1.81
C GLN A 409 25.00 -3.21 -3.21
N VAL A 410 24.74 -2.39 -4.23
CA VAL A 410 25.28 -2.59 -5.58
C VAL A 410 25.94 -1.30 -6.03
#